data_AF-A0A2N2IMS5-F1
#
_entry.id   AF-A0A2N2IMS5-F1
#
_cell.length_a   1.000
_cell.length_b   1.000
_cell.length_c   1.000
_cell.angle_alpha   90.00
_cell.angle_beta   90.00
_cell.angle_gamma   90.00
#
_symmetry.space_group_name_H-M   'P 1'
#
loop_
_entity.id
_entity.type
_entity.pdbx_description
1 polymer ?
#
loop_
_entity_poly.entity_id
_entity_poly.type
_entity_poly.pdbx_seq_one_letter_code
_entity_poly.pdbx_strand_id
1 'polypeptide(L)'
;PEELQDIARLLDPLEGRARRSPTGAWLLPEEVIEPQRLPFEDLYVPSFYQMFRRQPGLLGPASIGSPVFGALLNGQQFPASPFWQIQEPDRAWGTPELVSCLERSVVAVDERFPGSPVLHVGDLSRPEGGFLRGHKSHQSGLDADIGYYYHGESAWYLTATEKNLDRERTWALVRALVTDCSVEYLFVDMLVLVLIREHAEQVEEDQAWVASLFARGPSKPGIIRHVWGHRTHMHVRIHDGGAEALGERIEKAQAWAKDHPNLARAAERGR
;
A
#
# COMPACT_ATOMS: atom_id res chain seq x y z
N PRO A 1 -30.37 27.34 11.04
CA PRO A 1 -30.71 27.95 9.74
C PRO A 1 -29.54 27.95 8.75
N GLU A 2 -28.32 28.25 9.24
CA GLU A 2 -27.05 28.05 8.51
C GLU A 2 -26.56 26.59 8.53
N GLU A 3 -26.56 25.91 9.69
CA GLU A 3 -26.13 24.49 9.77
C GLU A 3 -26.90 23.55 8.84
N LEU A 4 -28.19 23.82 8.62
CA LEU A 4 -29.02 23.04 7.70
C LEU A 4 -28.74 23.36 6.23
N GLN A 5 -28.24 24.55 5.92
CA GLN A 5 -27.82 24.94 4.57
C GLN A 5 -26.44 24.35 4.23
N ASP A 6 -25.54 24.22 5.21
CA ASP A 6 -24.24 23.58 5.03
C ASP A 6 -24.36 22.05 4.88
N ILE A 7 -25.26 21.41 5.63
CA ILE A 7 -25.61 19.99 5.40
C ILE A 7 -26.22 19.80 4.01
N ALA A 8 -27.04 20.75 3.53
CA ALA A 8 -27.62 20.68 2.19
C ALA A 8 -26.55 20.80 1.08
N ARG A 9 -25.54 21.66 1.26
CA ARG A 9 -24.40 21.79 0.33
C ARG A 9 -23.46 20.58 0.32
N LEU A 10 -23.33 19.88 1.45
CA LEU A 10 -22.57 18.63 1.54
C LEU A 10 -23.26 17.45 0.81
N LEU A 11 -24.58 17.54 0.61
CA LEU A 11 -25.37 16.54 -0.11
C LEU A 11 -25.57 16.85 -1.59
N ASP A 12 -25.13 18.03 -2.05
CA ASP A 12 -25.22 18.50 -3.44
C ASP A 12 -24.47 17.62 -4.48
N PRO A 13 -23.38 16.87 -4.14
CA PRO A 13 -22.81 15.90 -5.09
C PRO A 13 -23.75 14.73 -5.41
N LEU A 14 -24.87 14.59 -4.70
CA LEU A 14 -25.86 13.51 -4.86
C LEU A 14 -27.14 13.96 -5.59
N GLU A 15 -27.13 15.10 -6.32
CA GLU A 15 -28.29 15.77 -6.95
C GLU A 15 -29.22 14.93 -7.85
N GLY A 16 -28.99 13.62 -8.01
CA GLY A 16 -29.92 12.69 -8.67
C GLY A 16 -30.55 11.60 -7.80
N ARG A 17 -30.16 11.42 -6.52
CA ARG A 17 -30.42 10.15 -5.79
C ARG A 17 -31.11 10.26 -4.43
N ALA A 18 -31.16 11.42 -3.79
CA ALA A 18 -31.87 11.61 -2.51
C ALA A 18 -33.37 11.92 -2.74
N ARG A 19 -34.27 11.34 -1.93
CA ARG A 19 -35.73 11.61 -1.97
C ARG A 19 -36.23 12.12 -0.63
N ARG A 20 -37.35 12.86 -0.61
CA ARG A 20 -38.03 13.24 0.64
C ARG A 20 -39.10 12.22 1.02
N SER A 21 -39.16 11.84 2.29
CA SER A 21 -40.24 11.05 2.86
C SER A 21 -41.53 11.89 2.98
N PRO A 22 -42.71 11.24 3.15
CA PRO A 22 -43.96 11.94 3.43
C PRO A 22 -43.95 12.80 4.72
N THR A 23 -43.04 12.51 5.64
CA THR A 23 -42.84 13.25 6.90
C THR A 23 -41.80 14.37 6.77
N GLY A 24 -41.24 14.59 5.59
CA GLY A 24 -40.25 15.63 5.31
C GLY A 24 -38.81 15.25 5.63
N ALA A 25 -38.52 14.02 6.04
CA ALA A 25 -37.15 13.54 6.25
C ALA A 25 -36.44 13.24 4.92
N TRP A 26 -35.13 13.42 4.87
CA TRP A 26 -34.31 13.01 3.74
C TRP A 26 -34.09 11.50 3.78
N LEU A 27 -34.43 10.81 2.70
CA LEU A 27 -34.10 9.41 2.44
C LEU A 27 -32.86 9.40 1.57
N LEU A 28 -31.73 8.99 2.16
CA LEU A 28 -30.52 8.71 1.41
C LEU A 28 -30.74 7.46 0.56
N PRO A 29 -30.15 7.37 -0.64
CA PRO A 29 -30.19 6.14 -1.42
C PRO A 29 -29.62 5.02 -0.56
N GLU A 30 -30.35 3.91 -0.48
CA GLU A 30 -29.87 2.69 0.13
C GLU A 30 -28.76 2.15 -0.78
N GLU A 31 -27.52 2.49 -0.45
CA GLU A 31 -26.36 1.96 -1.15
C GLU A 31 -26.19 0.53 -0.66
N VAL A 32 -26.63 -0.43 -1.47
CA VAL A 32 -26.35 -1.84 -1.23
C VAL A 32 -24.86 -2.02 -1.46
N ILE A 33 -24.08 -1.95 -0.38
CA ILE A 33 -22.69 -2.35 -0.39
C ILE A 33 -22.71 -3.88 -0.49
N GLU A 34 -22.67 -4.41 -1.70
CA GLU A 34 -22.37 -5.82 -1.88
C GLU A 34 -20.96 -6.06 -1.35
N PRO A 35 -20.78 -6.95 -0.34
CA PRO A 35 -19.44 -7.23 0.16
C PRO A 35 -18.59 -7.72 -0.99
N GLN A 36 -17.37 -7.20 -1.09
CA GLN A 36 -16.42 -7.65 -2.09
C GLN A 36 -16.22 -9.16 -1.92
N ARG A 37 -16.68 -9.96 -2.89
CA ARG A 37 -16.50 -11.42 -2.84
C ARG A 37 -15.01 -11.72 -2.86
N LEU A 38 -14.56 -12.52 -1.89
CA LEU A 38 -13.15 -12.87 -1.83
C LEU A 38 -12.79 -13.78 -3.02
N PRO A 39 -11.56 -13.67 -3.56
CA PRO A 39 -11.13 -14.53 -4.65
C PRO A 39 -11.36 -16.01 -4.31
N PHE A 40 -12.11 -16.69 -5.17
CA PHE A 40 -12.41 -18.12 -5.09
C PHE A 40 -13.15 -18.56 -3.83
N GLU A 41 -13.80 -17.65 -3.10
CA GLU A 41 -14.48 -17.91 -1.83
C GLU A 41 -15.41 -19.13 -1.88
N ASP A 42 -16.15 -19.27 -2.99
CA ASP A 42 -17.14 -20.33 -3.24
C ASP A 42 -16.52 -21.72 -3.49
N LEU A 43 -15.21 -21.84 -3.72
CA LEU A 43 -14.58 -23.15 -3.94
C LEU A 43 -14.43 -23.92 -2.62
N TYR A 44 -14.68 -25.22 -2.65
CA TYR A 44 -14.31 -26.07 -1.53
C TYR A 44 -12.77 -26.19 -1.42
N VAL A 45 -12.23 -26.24 -0.20
CA VAL A 45 -10.77 -26.16 0.07
C VAL A 45 -9.93 -27.17 -0.74
N PRO A 46 -10.29 -28.46 -0.88
CA PRO A 46 -9.57 -29.41 -1.71
C PRO A 46 -9.55 -29.03 -3.20
N SER A 47 -10.66 -28.52 -3.72
CA SER A 47 -10.76 -28.07 -5.13
C SER A 47 -9.90 -26.84 -5.35
N PHE A 48 -9.92 -25.90 -4.40
CA PHE A 48 -9.04 -24.74 -4.43
C PHE A 48 -7.56 -25.15 -4.33
N TYR A 49 -7.21 -26.08 -3.42
CA TYR A 49 -5.86 -26.62 -3.32
C TYR A 49 -5.40 -27.26 -4.63
N GLN A 50 -6.25 -28.07 -5.26
CA GLN A 50 -5.96 -28.65 -6.57
C GLN A 50 -5.65 -27.58 -7.61
N MET A 51 -6.47 -26.53 -7.69
CA MET A 51 -6.27 -25.40 -8.61
C MET A 51 -4.94 -24.68 -8.31
N PHE A 52 -4.68 -24.33 -7.05
CA PHE A 52 -3.42 -23.73 -6.61
C PHE A 52 -2.19 -24.56 -7.00
N ARG A 53 -2.25 -25.89 -6.82
CA ARG A 53 -1.10 -26.77 -7.10
C ARG A 53 -0.89 -27.03 -8.59
N ARG A 54 -1.95 -27.07 -9.39
CA ARG A 54 -1.86 -27.47 -10.80
C ARG A 54 -1.85 -26.30 -11.76
N GLN A 55 -2.49 -25.19 -11.39
CA GLN A 55 -2.73 -24.04 -12.24
C GLN A 55 -2.56 -22.73 -11.42
N PRO A 56 -1.42 -22.53 -10.72
CA PRO A 56 -1.23 -21.34 -9.89
C PRO A 56 -1.34 -20.03 -10.69
N GLY A 57 -1.00 -20.03 -11.99
CA GLY A 57 -1.15 -18.86 -12.86
C GLY A 57 -2.60 -18.47 -13.19
N LEU A 58 -3.60 -19.30 -12.86
CA LEU A 58 -5.02 -18.92 -12.94
C LEU A 58 -5.49 -18.20 -11.68
N LEU A 59 -4.68 -18.20 -10.62
CA LEU A 59 -4.94 -17.39 -9.44
C LEU A 59 -4.55 -15.94 -9.72
N GLY A 60 -5.19 -15.01 -9.02
CA GLY A 60 -4.72 -13.63 -8.97
C GLY A 60 -3.41 -13.48 -8.20
N PRO A 61 -2.89 -12.25 -8.13
CA PRO A 61 -1.78 -11.90 -7.26
C PRO A 61 -2.12 -12.19 -5.79
N ALA A 62 -1.19 -12.76 -5.03
CA ALA A 62 -1.41 -13.10 -3.63
C ALA A 62 -0.19 -12.77 -2.76
N SER A 63 -0.45 -12.08 -1.65
CA SER A 63 0.51 -11.87 -0.56
C SER A 63 0.30 -12.98 0.46
N ILE A 64 1.17 -13.99 0.45
CA ILE A 64 1.02 -15.20 1.27
C ILE A 64 1.86 -15.05 2.55
N GLY A 65 1.26 -15.31 3.70
CA GLY A 65 1.95 -15.23 4.99
C GLY A 65 2.22 -13.79 5.42
N SER A 66 3.36 -13.57 6.07
CA SER A 66 3.70 -12.26 6.64
C SER A 66 4.81 -11.56 5.85
N PRO A 67 4.98 -10.24 5.99
CA PRO A 67 6.09 -9.50 5.37
C PRO A 67 7.50 -10.04 5.71
N VAL A 68 7.66 -10.76 6.84
CA VAL A 68 8.95 -11.30 7.35
C VAL A 68 9.11 -12.81 7.10
N PHE A 69 8.01 -13.50 6.82
CA PHE A 69 7.96 -14.93 6.50
C PHE A 69 6.80 -15.13 5.53
N GLY A 70 7.04 -14.80 4.28
CA GLY A 70 5.98 -14.74 3.28
C GLY A 70 6.45 -15.13 1.90
N ALA A 71 5.51 -15.11 0.98
CA ALA A 71 5.75 -15.31 -0.44
C ALA A 71 4.83 -14.40 -1.25
N LEU A 72 5.23 -14.15 -2.49
CA LEU A 72 4.42 -13.46 -3.47
C LEU A 72 4.06 -14.46 -4.57
N LEU A 73 2.77 -14.55 -4.90
CA LEU A 73 2.29 -15.30 -6.05
C LEU A 73 1.77 -14.34 -7.09
N ASN A 74 2.13 -14.55 -8.36
CA ASN A 74 1.66 -13.78 -9.51
C ASN A 74 1.74 -12.26 -9.28
N GLY A 75 2.81 -11.81 -8.63
CA GLY A 75 3.09 -10.40 -8.41
C GLY A 75 3.36 -9.65 -9.72
N GLN A 76 3.35 -8.32 -9.62
CA GLN A 76 3.64 -7.43 -10.71
C GLN A 76 5.02 -6.80 -10.52
N GLN A 77 5.82 -6.78 -11.59
CA GLN A 77 7.06 -6.01 -11.61
C GLN A 77 6.74 -4.53 -11.74
N PHE A 78 7.41 -3.70 -10.95
CA PHE A 78 7.30 -2.25 -11.02
C PHE A 78 7.79 -1.77 -12.40
N PRO A 79 6.96 -1.04 -13.16
CA PRO A 79 7.28 -0.73 -14.56
C PRO A 79 8.33 0.38 -14.66
N ALA A 80 9.03 0.43 -15.80
CA ALA A 80 9.92 1.55 -16.12
C ALA A 80 9.12 2.83 -16.43
N SER A 81 9.69 3.99 -16.09
CA SER A 81 9.04 5.29 -16.23
C SER A 81 10.07 6.41 -16.29
N PRO A 82 9.74 7.57 -16.90
CA PRO A 82 10.58 8.77 -16.80
C PRO A 82 10.59 9.39 -15.39
N PHE A 83 9.60 9.10 -14.52
CA PHE A 83 9.47 9.73 -13.21
C PHE A 83 10.26 9.05 -12.09
N TRP A 84 10.77 7.84 -12.34
CA TRP A 84 11.52 7.08 -11.34
C TRP A 84 12.61 6.21 -11.95
N GLN A 85 13.59 5.87 -11.13
CA GLN A 85 14.67 4.96 -11.49
C GLN A 85 14.69 3.75 -10.56
N ILE A 86 14.42 2.57 -11.12
CA ILE A 86 14.51 1.28 -10.44
C ILE A 86 15.98 0.90 -10.26
N GLN A 87 16.37 0.53 -9.04
CA GLN A 87 17.76 0.22 -8.70
C GLN A 87 18.12 -1.25 -8.96
N GLU A 88 17.25 -2.17 -8.55
CA GLU A 88 17.41 -3.61 -8.76
C GLU A 88 16.10 -4.19 -9.35
N PRO A 89 15.97 -4.32 -10.68
CA PRO A 89 14.74 -4.81 -11.31
C PRO A 89 14.28 -6.20 -10.83
N ASP A 90 15.22 -7.08 -10.46
CA ASP A 90 14.94 -8.42 -9.93
C ASP A 90 14.37 -8.40 -8.50
N ARG A 91 14.34 -7.23 -7.87
CA ARG A 91 13.78 -6.98 -6.53
C ARG A 91 12.63 -5.97 -6.55
N ALA A 92 12.19 -5.55 -7.74
CA ALA A 92 11.13 -4.57 -7.90
C ALA A 92 9.78 -5.24 -8.17
N TRP A 93 9.40 -6.26 -7.39
CA TRP A 93 8.12 -6.96 -7.54
C TRP A 93 7.21 -6.70 -6.35
N GLY A 94 5.92 -6.52 -6.58
CA GLY A 94 4.93 -6.29 -5.52
C GLY A 94 3.55 -6.78 -5.91
N THR A 95 2.57 -6.57 -5.02
CA THR A 95 1.17 -6.70 -5.41
C THR A 95 0.77 -5.56 -6.35
N PRO A 96 -0.31 -5.71 -7.16
CA PRO A 96 -0.77 -4.64 -8.02
C PRO A 96 -1.13 -3.37 -7.27
N GLU A 97 -1.68 -3.47 -6.06
CA GLU A 97 -2.00 -2.28 -5.26
C GLU A 97 -0.73 -1.54 -4.84
N LEU A 98 0.35 -2.25 -4.47
CA LEU A 98 1.63 -1.60 -4.13
C LEU A 98 2.21 -0.89 -5.35
N VAL A 99 2.22 -1.56 -6.50
CA VAL A 99 2.73 -1.00 -7.75
C VAL A 99 1.92 0.25 -8.14
N SER A 100 0.59 0.13 -8.19
CA SER A 100 -0.32 1.25 -8.50
C SER A 100 -0.17 2.41 -7.51
N CYS A 101 -0.05 2.11 -6.22
CA CYS A 101 0.14 3.11 -5.17
C CYS A 101 1.40 3.94 -5.41
N LEU A 102 2.54 3.29 -5.66
CA LEU A 102 3.81 3.96 -5.90
C LEU A 102 3.76 4.78 -7.20
N GLU A 103 3.21 4.24 -8.29
CA GLU A 103 3.06 4.97 -9.55
C GLU A 103 2.25 6.26 -9.35
N ARG A 104 1.07 6.15 -8.75
CA ARG A 104 0.17 7.30 -8.50
C ARG A 104 0.82 8.33 -7.59
N SER A 105 1.51 7.88 -6.54
CA SER A 105 2.14 8.78 -5.57
C SER A 105 3.29 9.59 -6.20
N VAL A 106 4.09 8.97 -7.07
CA VAL A 106 5.18 9.67 -7.75
C VAL A 106 4.65 10.63 -8.82
N VAL A 107 3.65 10.21 -9.59
CA VAL A 107 2.99 11.08 -10.58
C VAL A 107 2.36 12.29 -9.92
N ALA A 108 1.69 12.12 -8.77
CA ALA A 108 1.10 13.23 -8.03
C ALA A 108 2.13 14.29 -7.57
N VAL A 109 3.38 13.88 -7.30
CA VAL A 109 4.46 14.82 -7.00
C VAL A 109 4.83 15.64 -8.22
N ASP A 110 4.99 15.02 -9.39
CA ASP A 110 5.32 15.75 -10.62
C ASP A 110 4.16 16.64 -11.09
N GLU A 111 2.90 16.20 -10.94
CA GLU A 111 1.73 17.04 -11.24
C GLU A 111 1.72 18.31 -10.37
N ARG A 112 2.07 18.18 -9.08
CA ARG A 112 2.17 19.33 -8.17
C ARG A 112 3.43 20.17 -8.41
N PHE A 113 4.53 19.53 -8.81
CA PHE A 113 5.82 20.16 -9.01
C PHE A 113 6.43 19.71 -10.36
N PRO A 114 5.97 20.29 -11.49
CA PRO A 114 6.40 19.83 -12.80
C PRO A 114 7.92 19.89 -12.99
N GLY A 115 8.47 18.81 -13.55
CA GLY A 115 9.91 18.66 -13.73
C GLY A 115 10.63 18.26 -12.45
N SER A 116 9.94 17.51 -11.58
CA SER A 116 10.56 16.97 -10.37
C SER A 116 11.70 16.02 -10.74
N PRO A 117 12.77 15.95 -9.93
CA PRO A 117 13.83 14.96 -10.11
C PRO A 117 13.25 13.54 -10.11
N VAL A 118 13.94 12.58 -10.73
CA VAL A 118 13.49 11.19 -10.67
C VAL A 118 13.50 10.67 -9.23
N LEU A 119 12.46 9.93 -8.84
CA LEU A 119 12.47 9.20 -7.58
C LEU A 119 13.26 7.90 -7.74
N HIS A 120 14.19 7.62 -6.84
CA HIS A 120 14.85 6.31 -6.82
C HIS A 120 13.96 5.29 -6.11
N VAL A 121 13.69 4.16 -6.77
CA VAL A 121 12.91 3.05 -6.21
C VAL A 121 13.84 1.86 -6.00
N GLY A 122 13.96 1.47 -4.73
CA GLY A 122 14.80 0.37 -4.26
C GLY A 122 14.09 -0.98 -4.30
N ASP A 123 14.28 -1.73 -3.22
CA ASP A 123 13.78 -3.09 -3.09
C ASP A 123 12.29 -3.09 -2.70
N LEU A 124 11.48 -3.84 -3.45
CA LEU A 124 10.10 -4.19 -3.11
C LEU A 124 10.04 -5.64 -2.61
N SER A 125 10.15 -6.61 -3.52
CA SER A 125 10.28 -8.03 -3.24
C SER A 125 10.82 -8.77 -4.46
N ARG A 126 11.15 -10.05 -4.30
CA ARG A 126 11.46 -10.95 -5.43
C ARG A 126 10.18 -11.33 -6.18
N PRO A 127 10.26 -11.83 -7.43
CA PRO A 127 9.08 -12.28 -8.17
C PRO A 127 8.19 -13.26 -7.39
N GLU A 128 8.82 -14.18 -6.64
CA GLU A 128 8.13 -15.14 -5.78
C GLU A 128 8.10 -14.74 -4.29
N GLY A 129 8.57 -13.53 -3.96
CA GLY A 129 8.73 -13.05 -2.59
C GLY A 129 9.80 -13.85 -1.81
N GLY A 130 9.54 -14.11 -0.53
CA GLY A 130 10.45 -14.83 0.35
C GLY A 130 11.69 -14.04 0.76
N PHE A 131 12.61 -14.72 1.45
CA PHE A 131 13.79 -14.07 2.04
C PHE A 131 14.57 -13.22 1.05
N LEU A 132 14.70 -11.93 1.36
CA LEU A 132 15.48 -10.98 0.61
C LEU A 132 16.73 -10.58 1.40
N ARG A 133 17.91 -10.87 0.85
CA ARG A 133 19.18 -10.62 1.54
C ARG A 133 19.35 -9.12 1.81
N GLY A 134 19.60 -8.78 3.07
CA GLY A 134 19.75 -7.39 3.53
C GLY A 134 18.51 -6.85 4.25
N HIS A 135 17.38 -7.55 4.13
CA HIS A 135 16.08 -7.12 4.63
C HIS A 135 15.52 -8.09 5.66
N LYS A 136 14.76 -7.55 6.62
CA LYS A 136 13.95 -8.36 7.54
C LYS A 136 12.57 -8.66 6.95
N SER A 137 11.98 -7.69 6.25
CA SER A 137 10.68 -7.81 5.57
C SER A 137 10.86 -7.97 4.05
N HIS A 138 9.94 -7.45 3.22
CA HIS A 138 9.99 -7.53 1.75
C HIS A 138 9.67 -8.91 1.17
N GLN A 139 9.02 -9.79 1.95
CA GLN A 139 8.82 -11.18 1.52
C GLN A 139 7.46 -11.46 0.89
N SER A 140 6.47 -10.58 1.05
CA SER A 140 5.08 -10.83 0.62
C SER A 140 4.57 -9.84 -0.44
N GLY A 141 5.42 -8.97 -0.97
CA GLY A 141 5.07 -8.01 -2.02
C GLY A 141 4.28 -6.79 -1.56
N LEU A 142 4.25 -6.51 -0.25
CA LEU A 142 3.54 -5.36 0.36
C LEU A 142 4.46 -4.23 0.85
N ASP A 143 5.78 -4.43 0.74
CA ASP A 143 6.80 -3.48 1.18
C ASP A 143 7.54 -2.86 -0.01
N ALA A 144 7.95 -1.60 0.12
CA ALA A 144 8.82 -0.93 -0.83
C ALA A 144 9.78 0.03 -0.14
N ASP A 145 11.06 -0.02 -0.51
CA ASP A 145 12.02 1.04 -0.20
C ASP A 145 12.03 2.07 -1.32
N ILE A 146 11.73 3.32 -0.99
CA ILE A 146 11.78 4.44 -1.93
C ILE A 146 12.67 5.56 -1.40
N GLY A 147 13.31 6.29 -2.31
CA GLY A 147 14.15 7.43 -1.97
C GLY A 147 13.35 8.60 -1.41
N TYR A 148 14.07 9.66 -1.04
CA TYR A 148 13.50 10.97 -0.78
C TYR A 148 13.74 11.90 -1.97
N TYR A 149 13.03 13.02 -2.01
CA TYR A 149 13.38 14.11 -2.91
C TYR A 149 14.44 15.00 -2.26
N TYR A 150 15.39 15.46 -3.07
CA TYR A 150 16.50 16.29 -2.64
C TYR A 150 16.60 17.57 -3.48
N HIS A 151 17.14 18.62 -2.88
CA HIS A 151 17.58 19.79 -3.61
C HIS A 151 18.83 19.44 -4.43
N GLY A 152 18.74 19.57 -5.75
CA GLY A 152 19.84 19.26 -6.67
C GLY A 152 19.81 17.82 -7.17
N GLU A 153 20.98 17.25 -7.46
CA GLU A 153 21.10 15.87 -7.96
C GLU A 153 20.68 14.87 -6.89
N SER A 154 19.74 13.98 -7.23
CA SER A 154 19.38 12.82 -6.43
C SER A 154 20.25 11.62 -6.79
N ALA A 155 20.50 10.75 -5.82
CA ALA A 155 21.14 9.46 -6.02
C ALA A 155 20.50 8.44 -5.09
N TRP A 156 20.51 7.17 -5.52
CA TRP A 156 20.10 6.09 -4.64
C TRP A 156 20.98 6.03 -3.40
N TYR A 157 20.36 5.80 -2.25
CA TYR A 157 21.01 5.71 -0.95
C TYR A 157 21.72 6.99 -0.46
N LEU A 158 21.41 8.15 -1.03
CA LEU A 158 21.88 9.44 -0.51
C LEU A 158 21.36 9.66 0.92
N THR A 159 22.21 10.13 1.84
CA THR A 159 21.79 10.42 3.22
C THR A 159 21.03 11.73 3.30
N ALA A 160 19.82 11.71 3.84
CA ALA A 160 19.04 12.90 4.11
C ALA A 160 19.62 13.75 5.26
N THR A 161 19.65 15.04 5.01
CA THR A 161 20.10 16.09 5.92
C THR A 161 19.15 17.27 5.84
N GLU A 162 19.21 18.15 6.82
CA GLU A 162 18.43 19.40 6.83
C GLU A 162 18.68 20.28 5.60
N LYS A 163 19.88 20.20 5.00
CA LYS A 163 20.32 21.05 3.89
C LYS A 163 19.92 20.52 2.52
N ASN A 164 19.84 19.19 2.37
CA ASN A 164 19.62 18.58 1.06
C ASN A 164 18.20 18.04 0.88
N LEU A 165 17.45 17.73 1.94
CA LEU A 165 16.10 17.18 1.81
C LEU A 165 15.14 18.23 1.24
N ASP A 166 14.53 17.95 0.10
CA ASP A 166 13.43 18.76 -0.44
C ASP A 166 12.15 18.39 0.33
N ARG A 167 11.84 19.21 1.33
CA ARG A 167 10.73 18.96 2.26
C ARG A 167 9.37 19.05 1.57
N GLU A 168 9.23 19.96 0.59
CA GLU A 168 7.99 20.18 -0.14
C GLU A 168 7.62 18.99 -1.01
N ARG A 169 8.55 18.52 -1.85
CA ARG A 169 8.33 17.35 -2.71
C ARG A 169 8.24 16.06 -1.90
N THR A 170 9.08 15.92 -0.88
CA THR A 170 9.03 14.74 0.02
C THR A 170 7.70 14.69 0.78
N TRP A 171 7.19 15.84 1.24
CA TRP A 171 5.86 15.89 1.86
C TRP A 171 4.74 15.58 0.88
N ALA A 172 4.80 16.08 -0.36
CA ALA A 172 3.79 15.72 -1.37
C ALA A 172 3.77 14.22 -1.67
N LEU A 173 4.94 13.57 -1.70
CA LEU A 173 5.02 12.11 -1.82
C LEU A 173 4.37 11.41 -0.64
N VAL A 174 4.74 11.80 0.59
CA VAL A 174 4.15 11.25 1.83
C VAL A 174 2.65 11.43 1.84
N ARG A 175 2.16 12.63 1.51
CA ARG A 175 0.75 12.97 1.46
C ARG A 175 0.02 12.06 0.48
N ALA A 176 0.50 11.94 -0.76
CA ALA A 176 -0.11 11.08 -1.78
C ALA A 176 -0.14 9.61 -1.32
N LEU A 177 0.93 9.10 -0.73
CA LEU A 177 0.96 7.75 -0.16
C LEU A 177 -0.14 7.55 0.90
N VAL A 178 -0.28 8.47 1.86
CA VAL A 178 -1.22 8.30 2.98
C VAL A 178 -2.67 8.66 2.63
N THR A 179 -2.92 9.39 1.54
CA THR A 179 -4.29 9.73 1.10
C THR A 179 -4.81 8.79 0.03
N ASP A 180 -3.93 8.32 -0.86
CA ASP A 180 -4.36 7.65 -2.09
C ASP A 180 -4.09 6.13 -2.04
N CYS A 181 -3.44 5.66 -0.97
CA CYS A 181 -3.15 4.25 -0.75
C CYS A 181 -3.56 3.77 0.64
N SER A 182 -3.73 2.46 0.77
CA SER A 182 -4.00 1.80 2.05
C SER A 182 -2.70 1.56 2.83
N VAL A 183 -1.98 2.63 3.20
CA VAL A 183 -0.68 2.53 3.91
C VAL A 183 -0.90 2.03 5.33
N GLU A 184 -0.18 0.95 5.70
CA GLU A 184 -0.08 0.51 7.08
C GLU A 184 0.95 1.37 7.83
N TYR A 185 2.19 1.44 7.32
CA TYR A 185 3.29 2.20 7.92
C TYR A 185 4.18 2.87 6.88
N LEU A 186 4.74 4.02 7.26
CA LEU A 186 5.93 4.61 6.65
C LEU A 186 7.05 4.63 7.70
N PHE A 187 8.15 3.90 7.47
CA PHE A 187 9.33 3.99 8.33
C PHE A 187 10.36 4.95 7.74
N VAL A 188 10.79 5.89 8.57
CA VAL A 188 11.77 6.94 8.23
C VAL A 188 12.76 7.14 9.38
N ASP A 189 13.88 7.79 9.12
CA ASP A 189 14.78 8.23 10.20
C ASP A 189 14.17 9.38 11.02
N MET A 190 14.59 9.54 12.29
CA MET A 190 14.08 10.60 13.18
C MET A 190 14.26 11.98 12.58
N LEU A 191 15.41 12.25 11.95
CA LEU A 191 15.67 13.56 11.35
C LEU A 191 14.66 13.85 10.25
N VAL A 192 14.45 12.89 9.34
CA VAL A 192 13.50 13.04 8.24
C VAL A 192 12.10 13.26 8.78
N LEU A 193 11.68 12.45 9.77
CA LEU A 193 10.38 12.58 10.43
C LEU A 193 10.14 13.99 10.97
N VAL A 194 11.12 14.57 11.65
CA VAL A 194 11.03 15.94 12.18
C VAL A 194 10.90 16.96 11.05
N LEU A 195 11.73 16.87 10.02
CA LEU A 195 11.74 17.85 8.92
C LEU A 195 10.45 17.82 8.08
N ILE A 196 9.90 16.64 7.79
CA ILE A 196 8.63 16.52 7.06
C ILE A 196 7.46 16.99 7.92
N ARG A 197 7.50 16.73 9.23
CA ARG A 197 6.46 17.19 10.16
C ARG A 197 6.45 18.70 10.29
N GLU A 198 7.62 19.32 10.47
CA GLU A 198 7.76 20.78 10.52
C GLU A 198 7.18 21.44 9.27
N HIS A 199 7.43 20.86 8.08
CA HIS A 199 6.85 21.35 6.83
C HIS A 199 5.33 21.14 6.79
N ALA A 200 4.83 19.95 7.15
CA ALA A 200 3.41 19.64 7.17
C ALA A 200 2.59 20.56 8.10
N GLU A 201 3.18 20.98 9.23
CA GLU A 201 2.58 21.90 10.19
C GLU A 201 2.59 23.37 9.72
N GLN A 202 3.33 23.70 8.65
CA GLN A 202 3.43 25.04 8.08
C GLN A 202 2.58 25.26 6.83
N VAL A 203 2.16 24.17 6.16
CA VAL A 203 1.30 24.24 4.98
C VAL A 203 -0.18 24.18 5.37
N GLU A 204 -1.03 24.66 4.46
CA GLU A 204 -2.49 24.63 4.65
C GLU A 204 -3.02 23.20 4.47
N GLU A 205 -3.06 22.45 5.56
CA GLU A 205 -3.66 21.12 5.68
C GLU A 205 -4.53 21.08 6.94
N ASP A 206 -5.42 20.09 7.05
CA ASP A 206 -6.09 19.80 8.32
C ASP A 206 -5.05 19.36 9.35
N GLN A 207 -4.76 20.25 10.30
CA GLN A 207 -3.73 20.03 11.31
C GLN A 207 -4.08 18.90 12.29
N ALA A 208 -5.37 18.58 12.46
CA ALA A 208 -5.78 17.41 13.24
C ALA A 208 -5.43 16.13 12.49
N TRP A 209 -5.66 16.10 11.17
CA TRP A 209 -5.25 15.00 10.29
C TRP A 209 -3.73 14.86 10.25
N VAL A 210 -2.97 15.93 9.98
CA VAL A 210 -1.48 15.92 10.00
C VAL A 210 -0.98 15.34 11.32
N ALA A 211 -1.48 15.84 12.44
CA ALA A 211 -1.04 15.39 13.76
C ALA A 211 -1.51 13.96 14.12
N SER A 212 -2.37 13.32 13.31
CA SER A 212 -2.74 11.91 13.43
C SER A 212 -1.77 10.97 12.69
N LEU A 213 -1.09 11.47 11.65
CA LEU A 213 -0.12 10.71 10.87
C LEU A 213 1.16 10.41 11.68
N PHE A 214 1.53 11.32 12.58
CA PHE A 214 2.71 11.19 13.42
C PHE A 214 2.37 10.58 14.77
N ALA A 215 3.22 9.66 15.25
CA ALA A 215 3.04 9.03 16.55
C ALA A 215 2.98 10.05 17.70
N ARG A 216 2.02 9.85 18.61
CA ARG A 216 1.90 10.61 19.87
C ARG A 216 2.32 9.71 21.04
N GLY A 217 3.60 9.38 21.08
CA GLY A 217 4.18 8.47 22.06
C GLY A 217 3.89 6.97 21.80
N PRO A 218 4.29 6.08 22.72
CA PRO A 218 4.31 4.63 22.47
C PRO A 218 2.92 3.98 22.28
N SER A 219 1.87 4.56 22.85
CA SER A 219 0.51 4.00 22.87
C SER A 219 -0.39 4.47 21.73
N LYS A 220 0.07 5.43 20.93
CA LYS A 220 -0.64 5.94 19.74
C LYS A 220 0.35 6.09 18.58
N PRO A 221 0.80 4.96 18.02
CA PRO A 221 1.74 5.02 16.91
C PRO A 221 1.00 5.50 15.66
N GLY A 222 1.47 6.60 15.06
CA GLY A 222 0.94 7.12 13.79
C GLY A 222 1.35 6.23 12.61
N ILE A 223 0.93 6.59 11.41
CA ILE A 223 1.35 5.91 10.16
C ILE A 223 2.86 6.11 9.94
N ILE A 224 3.34 7.34 10.15
CA ILE A 224 4.74 7.72 9.99
C ILE A 224 5.48 7.45 11.29
N ARG A 225 6.49 6.58 11.22
CA ARG A 225 7.19 6.05 12.40
C ARG A 225 8.70 6.09 12.19
N HIS A 226 9.40 6.33 13.28
CA HIS A 226 10.85 6.23 13.26
C HIS A 226 11.32 4.77 13.32
N VAL A 227 12.22 4.40 12.42
CA VAL A 227 13.06 3.22 12.55
C VAL A 227 14.51 3.57 12.16
N TRP A 228 15.47 3.15 12.98
CA TRP A 228 16.89 3.38 12.70
C TRP A 228 17.31 2.74 11.36
N GLY A 229 18.14 3.46 10.58
CA GLY A 229 18.64 3.00 9.27
C GLY A 229 17.93 3.62 8.06
N HIS A 230 16.79 4.30 8.24
CA HIS A 230 15.96 4.84 7.15
C HIS A 230 16.28 6.30 6.84
N ARG A 231 17.56 6.68 6.93
CA ARG A 231 18.01 8.05 6.62
C ARG A 231 18.28 8.25 5.14
N THR A 232 18.35 7.16 4.37
CA THR A 232 18.63 7.16 2.93
C THR A 232 17.42 6.83 2.07
N HIS A 233 16.39 6.24 2.68
CA HIS A 233 15.15 5.78 2.04
C HIS A 233 14.02 5.79 3.06
N MET A 234 12.78 5.81 2.57
CA MET A 234 11.55 5.54 3.28
C MET A 234 11.12 4.11 2.99
N HIS A 235 10.82 3.36 4.04
CA HIS A 235 10.15 2.05 3.91
C HIS A 235 8.64 2.28 3.91
N VAL A 236 7.97 1.86 2.85
CA VAL A 236 6.50 1.89 2.71
C VAL A 236 5.96 0.49 2.93
N ARG A 237 4.92 0.35 3.75
CA ARG A 237 4.08 -0.85 3.80
C ARG A 237 2.63 -0.50 3.54
N ILE A 238 1.97 -1.27 2.70
CA ILE A 238 0.54 -1.14 2.42
C ILE A 238 -0.25 -2.39 2.82
N HIS A 239 -1.57 -2.25 2.82
CA HIS A 239 -2.53 -3.34 2.70
C HIS A 239 -3.01 -3.48 1.26
N ASP A 240 -3.19 -4.72 0.82
CA ASP A 240 -3.84 -5.11 -0.43
C ASP A 240 -4.84 -6.21 -0.08
N GLY A 241 -6.04 -5.80 0.32
CA GLY A 241 -7.03 -6.71 0.89
C GLY A 241 -7.40 -7.87 -0.05
N GLY A 242 -7.33 -7.67 -1.36
CA GLY A 242 -7.56 -8.73 -2.34
C GLY A 242 -6.42 -9.76 -2.37
N ALA A 243 -5.18 -9.29 -2.44
CA ALA A 243 -4.00 -10.14 -2.46
C ALA A 243 -3.77 -10.85 -1.12
N GLU A 244 -4.01 -10.15 0.01
CA GLU A 244 -3.92 -10.70 1.36
C GLU A 244 -4.99 -11.79 1.58
N ALA A 245 -6.26 -11.54 1.19
CA ALA A 245 -7.31 -12.54 1.34
C ALA A 245 -7.07 -13.81 0.51
N LEU A 246 -6.54 -13.66 -0.72
CA LEU A 246 -6.14 -14.82 -1.52
C LEU A 246 -4.96 -15.56 -0.88
N GLY A 247 -4.00 -14.82 -0.31
CA GLY A 247 -2.88 -15.37 0.45
C GLY A 247 -3.33 -16.23 1.64
N GLU A 248 -4.22 -15.70 2.47
CA GLU A 248 -4.80 -16.44 3.60
C GLU A 248 -5.50 -17.72 3.15
N ARG A 249 -6.18 -17.66 2.00
CA ARG A 249 -6.87 -18.82 1.43
C ARG A 249 -5.87 -19.89 0.97
N ILE A 250 -4.74 -19.48 0.40
CA ILE A 250 -3.64 -20.38 0.07
C ILE A 250 -3.06 -21.02 1.34
N GLU A 251 -2.84 -20.26 2.40
CA GLU A 251 -2.36 -20.80 3.68
C GLU A 251 -3.33 -21.83 4.28
N LYS A 252 -4.64 -21.53 4.28
CA LYS A 252 -5.69 -22.49 4.70
C LYS A 252 -5.67 -23.77 3.87
N ALA A 253 -5.48 -23.66 2.55
CA ALA A 253 -5.39 -24.81 1.66
C ALA A 253 -4.12 -25.65 1.90
N GLN A 254 -2.98 -25.00 2.17
CA GLN A 254 -1.73 -25.66 2.53
C GLN A 254 -1.84 -26.38 3.89
N ALA A 255 -2.46 -25.75 4.88
CA ALA A 255 -2.74 -26.36 6.18
C ALA A 255 -3.64 -27.60 6.04
N TRP A 256 -4.74 -27.48 5.29
CA TRP A 256 -5.61 -28.62 4.99
C TRP A 256 -4.84 -29.78 4.33
N ALA A 257 -3.96 -29.49 3.36
CA ALA A 257 -3.18 -30.50 2.67
C ALA A 257 -2.16 -31.20 3.58
N LYS A 258 -1.59 -30.48 4.55
CA LYS A 258 -0.72 -31.04 5.59
C LYS A 258 -1.48 -32.00 6.51
N ASP A 259 -2.72 -31.65 6.86
CA ASP A 259 -3.58 -32.48 7.72
C ASP A 259 -4.16 -33.70 6.96
N HIS A 260 -4.27 -33.62 5.63
CA HIS A 260 -4.88 -34.64 4.78
C HIS A 260 -3.96 -35.10 3.63
N PRO A 261 -2.77 -35.67 3.91
CA PRO A 261 -1.73 -35.91 2.89
C PRO A 261 -2.16 -36.87 1.77
N ASN A 262 -3.02 -37.86 2.06
CA ASN A 262 -3.53 -38.77 1.04
C ASN A 262 -4.51 -38.08 0.09
N LEU A 263 -5.39 -37.21 0.61
CA LEU A 263 -6.33 -36.43 -0.19
C LEU A 263 -5.61 -35.35 -1.00
N ALA A 264 -4.62 -34.68 -0.40
CA ALA A 264 -3.76 -33.72 -1.11
C ALA A 264 -3.06 -34.38 -2.32
N ARG A 265 -2.45 -35.56 -2.13
CA ARG A 265 -1.83 -36.32 -3.24
C ARG A 265 -2.84 -36.78 -4.29
N ALA A 266 -4.11 -37.02 -3.94
CA ALA A 266 -5.14 -37.36 -4.91
C ALA A 266 -5.55 -36.12 -5.73
N ALA A 267 -5.78 -35.00 -5.04
CA ALA A 267 -6.07 -33.70 -5.63
C ALA A 267 -4.97 -33.24 -6.61
N GLU A 268 -3.69 -33.34 -6.22
CA GLU A 268 -2.55 -33.04 -7.10
C GLU A 268 -2.52 -33.92 -8.37
N ARG A 269 -3.00 -35.17 -8.26
CA ARG A 269 -3.10 -36.13 -9.37
C ARG A 269 -4.35 -35.96 -10.23
N GLY A 270 -5.25 -35.02 -9.91
CA GLY A 270 -6.48 -34.82 -10.67
C GLY A 270 -7.57 -35.87 -10.43
N ARG A 271 -7.53 -36.57 -9.30
CA ARG A 271 -8.46 -37.67 -8.95
C ARG A 271 -9.40 -37.28 -7.82
#